data_AF-A0A954G6S8-F1
#
_entry.id   AF-A0A954G6S8-F1
#
_cell.length_a   1.000
_cell.length_b   1.000
_cell.length_c   1.000
_cell.angle_alpha   90.00
_cell.angle_beta   90.00
_cell.angle_gamma   90.00
#
_symmetry.space_group_name_H-M   'P 1'
#
loop_
_entity.id
_entity.type
_entity.pdbx_description
1 polymer ?
#
loop_
_entity_poly.entity_id
_entity_poly.type
_entity_poly.pdbx_seq_one_letter_code
_entity_poly.pdbx_strand_id
1 'polypeptide(L)'
;MLFAAEKNTWLGLHTADWIILALYFVVILAIGLWSVKKVKDMADFFMGGRRFGKVFMMFFAFGSGTSSEQAISVVAGTWRSGLAGIWWQFLWLWATPFYWIVAPLMRRMRALTTADFFET
;
A
#
# COMPACT_ATOMS: atom_id res chain seq x y z
N MET A 1 30.22 -15.31 -16.87
CA MET A 1 30.41 -15.88 -15.52
C MET A 1 29.12 -15.62 -14.74
N LEU A 2 28.26 -16.55 -14.38
CA LEU A 2 28.27 -18.00 -14.41
C LEU A 2 26.80 -18.44 -14.44
N PHE A 3 26.43 -19.20 -15.46
CA PHE A 3 25.23 -20.05 -15.48
C PHE A 3 25.39 -21.19 -14.45
N ALA A 4 25.44 -20.85 -13.17
CA ALA A 4 25.71 -21.79 -12.09
C ALA A 4 24.59 -21.74 -11.03
N ALA A 5 23.38 -22.13 -11.43
CA ALA A 5 22.34 -22.61 -10.51
C ALA A 5 21.22 -23.35 -11.28
N GLU A 6 21.56 -24.10 -12.32
CA GLU A 6 20.60 -25.01 -12.93
C GLU A 6 20.58 -26.30 -12.09
N LYS A 7 19.58 -26.43 -11.22
CA LYS A 7 19.16 -27.72 -10.66
C LYS A 7 17.73 -27.74 -10.11
N ASN A 8 17.12 -26.58 -9.79
CA ASN A 8 15.80 -26.51 -9.16
C ASN A 8 14.93 -25.35 -9.68
N THR A 9 14.83 -25.17 -11.00
CA THR A 9 14.04 -24.11 -11.63
C THR A 9 12.71 -24.65 -12.14
N TRP A 10 11.66 -24.57 -11.31
CA TRP A 10 10.29 -24.84 -11.74
C TRP A 10 9.67 -23.52 -12.23
N LEU A 11 9.21 -23.49 -13.49
CA LEU A 11 8.66 -22.31 -14.17
C LEU A 11 9.61 -21.10 -14.24
N GLY A 12 10.92 -21.33 -14.24
CA GLY A 12 11.93 -20.26 -14.32
C GLY A 12 12.21 -19.54 -12.98
N LEU A 13 11.57 -19.96 -11.89
CA LEU A 13 11.85 -19.50 -10.53
C LEU A 13 12.60 -20.57 -9.74
N HIS A 14 13.54 -20.15 -8.90
CA HIS A 14 14.27 -21.08 -8.05
C HIS A 14 13.32 -21.60 -6.96
N THR A 15 13.54 -22.83 -6.48
CA THR A 15 12.73 -23.40 -5.38
C THR A 15 12.72 -22.52 -4.11
N ALA A 16 13.78 -21.73 -3.87
CA ALA A 16 13.80 -20.77 -2.78
C ALA A 16 12.78 -19.64 -2.95
N ASP A 17 12.55 -19.16 -4.17
CA ASP A 17 11.60 -18.08 -4.47
C ASP A 17 10.17 -18.53 -4.17
N TRP A 18 9.86 -19.78 -4.54
CA TRP A 18 8.58 -20.42 -4.22
C TRP A 18 8.32 -20.56 -2.72
N ILE A 19 9.35 -20.90 -1.94
CA ILE A 19 9.24 -20.99 -0.48
C ILE A 19 8.95 -19.60 0.11
N ILE A 20 9.67 -18.57 -0.34
CA ILE A 20 9.47 -17.19 0.13
C ILE A 20 8.05 -16.69 -0.23
N LEU A 21 7.59 -17.00 -1.44
CA LEU A 21 6.24 -16.63 -1.89
C LEU A 21 5.16 -17.31 -1.05
N ALA A 22 5.29 -18.62 -0.81
CA ALA A 22 4.36 -19.36 0.04
C ALA A 22 4.35 -18.82 1.48
N LEU A 23 5.53 -18.54 2.05
CA LEU A 23 5.66 -17.94 3.38
C LEU A 23 4.97 -16.57 3.45
N TYR A 24 5.15 -15.73 2.43
CA TYR A 24 4.50 -14.42 2.35
C TYR A 24 2.96 -14.53 2.41
N PHE A 25 2.36 -15.44 1.64
CA PHE A 25 0.92 -15.68 1.68
C PHE A 25 0.45 -16.18 3.05
N VAL A 26 1.18 -17.10 3.67
CA VAL A 26 0.85 -17.63 5.00
C VAL A 26 0.90 -16.52 6.05
N VAL A 27 1.91 -15.65 6.03
CA VAL A 27 2.03 -14.52 6.96
C VAL A 27 0.88 -13.55 6.81
N ILE A 28 0.52 -13.17 5.58
CA ILE A 28 -0.60 -12.25 5.33
C ILE A 28 -1.92 -12.86 5.79
N LEU A 29 -2.16 -14.13 5.49
CA LEU A 29 -3.37 -14.83 5.90
C LEU A 29 -3.46 -14.92 7.43
N ALA A 30 -2.35 -15.22 8.11
CA ALA A 30 -2.29 -15.24 9.57
C ALA A 30 -2.61 -13.87 10.18
N ILE A 31 -2.06 -12.78 9.63
CA ILE A 31 -2.36 -11.41 10.06
C ILE A 31 -3.84 -11.08 9.84
N GLY A 32 -4.41 -11.48 8.70
CA GLY A 32 -5.83 -11.29 8.38
C GLY A 32 -6.74 -12.01 9.38
N LEU A 33 -6.51 -13.29 9.63
CA LEU A 33 -7.29 -14.08 10.59
C LEU A 33 -7.17 -13.55 12.02
N TRP A 34 -5.99 -13.06 12.41
CA TRP A 34 -5.80 -12.42 13.71
C TRP A 34 -6.55 -11.09 13.82
N SER A 35 -6.59 -10.31 12.73
CA SER A 35 -7.30 -9.04 12.66
C SER A 35 -8.81 -9.21 12.79
N VAL A 36 -9.40 -10.22 12.13
CA VAL A 36 -10.85 -10.52 12.20
C VAL A 36 -11.32 -10.76 13.64
N LYS A 37 -10.50 -11.44 14.47
CA LYS A 37 -10.84 -11.69 15.88
C LYS A 37 -10.94 -10.40 16.72
N LYS A 38 -10.37 -9.29 16.26
CA LYS A 38 -10.37 -8.00 16.97
C LYS A 38 -11.44 -7.02 16.49
N VAL A 39 -12.09 -7.29 15.35
CA VAL A 39 -13.15 -6.42 14.80
C VAL A 39 -14.48 -6.86 15.40
N LYS A 40 -15.16 -5.96 16.12
CA LYS A 40 -16.47 -6.22 16.73
C LYS A 40 -17.59 -5.35 16.17
N ASP A 41 -17.25 -4.24 15.50
CA ASP A 41 -18.20 -3.21 15.10
C ASP A 41 -17.82 -2.59 13.74
N MET A 42 -18.79 -1.98 13.03
CA MET A 42 -18.54 -1.34 11.73
C MET A 42 -17.56 -0.17 11.84
N ALA A 43 -17.65 0.61 12.93
CA ALA A 43 -16.70 1.68 13.21
C ALA A 43 -15.29 1.16 13.52
N ASP A 44 -15.18 -0.04 14.12
CA ASP A 44 -13.89 -0.70 14.36
C ASP A 44 -13.29 -1.26 13.07
N PHE A 45 -14.11 -1.70 12.12
CA PHE A 45 -13.67 -2.15 10.80
C PHE A 45 -13.10 -1.00 9.95
N PHE A 46 -13.80 0.13 9.88
CA PHE A 46 -13.38 1.27 9.03
C PHE A 46 -12.34 2.19 9.69
N MET A 47 -12.45 2.46 10.99
CA MET A 47 -11.56 3.40 11.69
C MET A 47 -10.56 2.71 12.63
N GLY A 48 -10.55 1.38 12.72
CA GLY A 48 -9.64 0.66 13.62
C GLY A 48 -9.82 1.02 15.10
N GLY A 49 -11.03 1.45 15.47
CA GLY A 49 -11.37 1.95 16.80
C GLY A 49 -10.61 3.21 17.23
N ARG A 50 -9.94 3.92 16.30
CA ARG A 50 -9.04 5.06 16.59
C ARG A 50 -7.90 4.72 17.55
N ARG A 51 -7.57 3.43 17.70
CA ARG A 51 -6.52 2.92 18.62
C ARG A 51 -5.16 2.80 17.96
N PHE A 52 -5.10 2.88 16.63
CA PHE A 52 -3.85 2.85 15.90
C PHE A 52 -3.01 4.09 16.23
N GLY A 53 -1.84 3.88 16.83
CA GLY A 53 -0.91 4.95 17.17
C GLY A 53 -0.41 5.71 15.94
N LYS A 54 0.19 6.88 16.18
CA LYS A 54 0.66 7.79 15.11
C LYS A 54 1.63 7.11 14.12
N VAL A 55 2.50 6.24 14.63
CA VAL A 55 3.52 5.54 13.81
C VAL A 55 2.87 4.55 12.85
N PHE A 56 1.95 3.72 13.34
CA PHE A 56 1.25 2.76 12.49
C PHE A 56 0.41 3.47 11.42
N MET A 57 -0.25 4.58 11.78
CA MET A 57 -1.00 5.40 10.83
C MET A 57 -0.10 6.02 9.75
N MET A 58 1.14 6.39 10.07
CA MET A 58 2.11 6.91 9.09
C MET A 58 2.52 5.81 8.09
N PHE A 59 2.84 4.62 8.56
CA PHE A 59 3.15 3.48 7.69
C PHE A 59 1.96 3.04 6.86
N PHE A 60 0.75 3.06 7.43
CA PHE A 60 -0.47 2.77 6.70
C PHE A 60 -0.72 3.80 5.59
N ALA A 61 -0.59 5.09 5.89
CA ALA A 61 -0.73 6.16 4.90
C ALA A 61 0.32 6.01 3.78
N PHE A 62 1.57 5.72 4.14
CA PHE A 62 2.64 5.48 3.18
C PHE A 62 2.38 4.24 2.31
N GLY A 63 1.92 3.14 2.92
CA GLY A 63 1.54 1.91 2.21
C GLY A 63 0.35 2.10 1.27
N SER A 64 -0.67 2.87 1.69
CA SER A 64 -1.81 3.21 0.83
C SER A 64 -1.45 4.15 -0.32
N GLY A 65 -0.44 5.00 -0.13
CA GLY A 65 0.05 5.92 -1.15
C GLY A 65 1.03 5.28 -2.15
N THR A 66 1.62 4.14 -1.80
CA THR A 66 2.63 3.47 -2.63
C THR A 66 2.05 2.22 -3.29
N SER A 67 1.73 2.32 -4.57
CA SER A 67 1.34 1.16 -5.39
C SER A 67 2.55 0.65 -6.18
N SER A 68 2.59 -0.67 -6.43
CA SER A 68 3.64 -1.29 -7.26
C SER A 68 3.67 -0.72 -8.68
N GLU A 69 2.52 -0.27 -9.18
CA GLU A 69 2.38 0.39 -10.48
C GLU A 69 3.20 1.68 -10.59
N GLN A 70 3.31 2.47 -9.53
CA GLN A 70 4.04 3.74 -9.55
C GLN A 70 5.52 3.54 -9.85
N ALA A 71 6.13 2.50 -9.27
CA ALA A 71 7.53 2.18 -9.53
C ALA A 71 7.75 1.87 -11.03
N ILE A 72 6.85 1.11 -11.64
CA ILE A 72 6.90 0.75 -13.06
C ILE A 72 6.70 1.99 -13.93
N SER A 73 5.74 2.86 -13.57
CA SER A 73 5.45 4.10 -14.29
C SER A 73 6.66 5.04 -14.33
N VAL A 74 7.32 5.24 -13.18
CA VAL A 74 8.52 6.09 -13.10
C VAL A 74 9.67 5.49 -13.90
N VAL A 75 9.92 4.17 -13.81
CA VAL A 75 10.97 3.50 -14.59
C VAL A 75 10.70 3.63 -16.09
N ALA A 76 9.47 3.42 -16.54
CA ALA A 76 9.09 3.58 -17.94
C ALA A 76 9.23 5.04 -18.41
N GLY A 77 8.88 6.01 -17.55
CA GLY A 77 9.07 7.44 -17.80
C GLY A 77 10.55 7.81 -17.93
N THR A 78 11.40 7.27 -17.05
CA THR A 78 12.86 7.50 -17.11
C THR A 78 13.50 6.88 -18.34
N TRP A 79 13.02 5.71 -18.77
CA TRP A 79 13.50 5.08 -20.01
C TRP A 79 13.18 5.93 -21.25
N ARG A 80 12.00 6.56 -21.29
CA ARG A 80 11.55 7.36 -22.44
C ARG A 80 12.11 8.78 -22.45
N SER A 81 12.18 9.42 -21.29
CA SER A 81 12.45 10.86 -21.15
C SER A 81 13.74 11.17 -20.38
N GLY A 82 14.54 10.15 -20.07
CA GLY A 82 15.75 10.29 -19.26
C GLY A 82 15.45 10.71 -17.83
N LEU A 83 16.34 11.49 -17.21
CA LEU A 83 16.18 11.94 -15.82
C LEU A 83 14.87 12.71 -15.56
N ALA A 84 14.26 13.29 -16.59
CA ALA A 84 12.96 13.95 -16.48
C ALA A 84 11.82 12.99 -16.06
N GLY A 85 12.00 11.67 -16.16
CA GLY A 85 11.05 10.69 -15.61
C GLY A 85 10.80 10.81 -14.10
N ILE A 86 11.71 11.44 -13.34
CA ILE A 86 11.53 11.73 -11.90
C ILE A 86 10.27 12.58 -11.64
N TRP A 87 9.83 13.37 -12.62
CA TRP A 87 8.64 14.21 -12.48
C TRP A 87 7.36 13.42 -12.24
N TRP A 88 7.27 12.16 -12.70
CA TRP A 88 6.15 11.27 -12.37
C TRP A 88 6.07 10.96 -10.88
N GLN A 89 7.21 10.86 -10.19
CA GLN A 89 7.23 10.68 -8.74
C GLN A 89 6.92 12.00 -8.00
N PHE A 90 7.36 13.13 -8.56
CA PHE A 90 7.16 14.46 -7.98
C PHE A 90 5.74 15.01 -8.13
N LEU A 91 4.85 14.35 -8.88
CA LEU A 91 3.41 14.67 -8.88
C LEU A 91 2.83 14.69 -7.46
N TRP A 92 3.33 13.84 -6.57
CA TRP A 92 2.93 13.81 -5.17
C TRP A 92 3.27 15.10 -4.41
N LEU A 93 4.34 15.82 -4.78
CA LEU A 93 4.67 17.10 -4.15
C LEU A 93 3.53 18.11 -4.35
N TRP A 94 2.92 18.13 -5.53
CA TRP A 94 1.78 18.98 -5.83
C TRP A 94 0.47 18.48 -5.26
N ALA A 95 0.33 17.18 -5.00
CA ALA A 95 -0.83 16.61 -4.34
C ALA A 95 -0.83 16.83 -2.81
N THR A 96 0.35 16.92 -2.18
CA THR A 96 0.48 17.05 -0.72
C THR A 96 -0.25 18.25 -0.08
N PRO A 97 -0.30 19.45 -0.68
CA PRO A 97 -1.06 20.57 -0.11
C PRO A 97 -2.57 20.30 -0.07
N PHE A 98 -3.10 19.55 -1.04
CA PHE A 98 -4.50 19.15 -1.04
C PHE A 98 -4.80 18.19 0.11
N TYR A 99 -3.89 17.28 0.46
CA TYR A 99 -4.06 16.41 1.62
C TYR A 99 -4.13 17.18 2.94
N TRP A 100 -3.42 18.30 3.08
CA TRP A 100 -3.51 19.14 4.28
C TRP A 100 -4.86 19.84 4.43
N ILE A 101 -5.58 20.06 3.33
CA ILE A 101 -6.92 20.67 3.32
C ILE A 101 -7.99 19.59 3.50
N VAL A 102 -7.86 18.47 2.81
CA VAL A 102 -8.84 17.36 2.85
C VAL A 102 -8.80 16.66 4.22
N ALA A 103 -7.63 16.45 4.82
CA ALA A 103 -7.51 15.79 6.11
C ALA A 103 -8.31 16.46 7.26
N PRO A 104 -8.24 17.79 7.48
CA PRO A 104 -9.05 18.45 8.50
C PRO A 104 -10.53 18.51 8.12
N LEU A 105 -10.88 18.61 6.82
CA LEU A 105 -12.27 18.57 6.36
C LEU A 105 -12.92 17.22 6.71
N MET A 106 -12.28 16.11 6.35
CA MET A 106 -12.76 14.76 6.68
C MET A 106 -12.85 14.53 8.20
N ARG A 107 -11.93 15.09 8.99
CA ARG A 107 -12.00 15.02 10.46
C ARG A 107 -13.18 15.80 11.05
N ARG A 108 -13.62 16.88 10.41
CA ARG A 108 -14.75 17.70 10.85
C ARG A 108 -16.10 17.09 10.49
N MET A 109 -16.21 16.45 9.32
CA MET A 109 -17.46 15.87 8.84
C MET A 109 -17.89 14.62 9.62
N ARG A 110 -16.97 13.93 10.31
CA ARG A 110 -17.23 12.70 11.10
C ARG A 110 -17.94 11.56 10.34
N ALA A 111 -18.05 11.66 9.01
CA ALA A 111 -18.56 10.61 8.15
C ALA A 111 -17.58 9.42 8.13
N LEU A 112 -18.11 8.19 8.10
CA LEU A 112 -17.30 6.98 8.04
C LEU A 112 -16.84 6.70 6.60
N THR A 113 -17.69 6.99 5.64
CA THR A 113 -17.38 6.91 4.21
C THR A 113 -17.62 8.25 3.51
N THR A 114 -17.03 8.44 2.33
CA THR A 114 -17.38 9.58 1.47
C THR A 114 -18.80 9.47 0.90
N ALA A 115 -19.42 8.28 0.93
CA ALA A 115 -20.79 8.07 0.47
C ALA A 115 -21.81 8.55 1.50
N ASP A 116 -21.56 8.35 2.80
CA ASP A 116 -22.42 8.83 3.89
C ASP A 116 -22.61 10.36 3.84
N PHE A 117 -21.67 11.08 3.24
CA PHE A 117 -21.76 12.53 3.03
C PHE A 117 -22.83 12.93 2.00
N PHE A 118 -23.09 12.09 0.99
CA PHE A 118 -24.05 12.37 -0.07
C PHE A 118 -25.44 11.77 0.18
N GLU A 119 -25.61 11.03 1.27
CA GLU A 119 -26.87 10.38 1.65
C GLU A 119 -27.81 11.32 2.45
N THR A 120 -27.42 12.59 2.64
CA THR A 120 -28.25 13.66 3.22
C THR A 120 -28.75 14.60 2.13
#